data_AF-A0A351H9Z1-F1
#
_entry.id   AF-A0A351H9Z1-F1
#
_cell.length_a   1.000
_cell.length_b   1.000
_cell.length_c   1.000
_cell.angle_alpha   90.00
_cell.angle_beta   90.00
_cell.angle_gamma   90.00
#
_symmetry.space_group_name_H-M   'P 1'
#
loop_
_entity.id
_entity.type
_entity.pdbx_description
1 polymer ?
#
loop_
_entity_poly.entity_id
_entity_poly.type
_entity_poly.pdbx_seq_one_letter_code
_entity_poly.pdbx_strand_id
1 'polypeptide(L)'
;MRKETGFWILTIFMLAALLTSPMTLFASQIEIIRDYWGVAHVYADTDSELFFGAGYATAEDRMFQMELSRRKVSGKLSEIYGKDWLESDKLMRTLGIYKHAQE
;
A
#
# COMPACT_ATOMS: atom_id res chain seq x y z
N MET A 1 38.22 -20.93 43.49
CA MET A 1 37.95 -20.05 42.34
C MET A 1 37.59 -20.85 41.07
N ARG A 2 36.55 -21.70 41.07
CA ARG A 2 36.20 -22.56 39.91
C ARG A 2 34.68 -22.69 39.70
N LYS A 3 33.91 -21.67 40.09
CA LYS A 3 32.44 -21.61 39.93
C LYS A 3 31.98 -20.53 38.94
N GLU A 4 32.82 -19.52 38.70
CA GLU A 4 32.55 -18.39 37.80
C GLU A 4 32.58 -18.79 36.31
N THR A 5 33.47 -19.71 35.91
CA THR A 5 33.68 -20.05 34.49
C THR A 5 32.46 -20.70 33.83
N GLY A 6 31.68 -21.48 34.57
CA GLY A 6 30.46 -22.10 34.06
C GLY A 6 29.32 -21.10 33.81
N PHE A 7 29.22 -20.06 34.65
CA PHE A 7 28.22 -19.00 34.50
C PHE A 7 28.46 -18.18 33.23
N TRP A 8 29.72 -17.81 32.97
CA TRP A 8 30.11 -17.07 31.76
C TRP A 8 29.87 -17.88 30.48
N ILE A 9 30.14 -19.19 30.48
CA ILE A 9 29.87 -20.07 29.34
C ILE A 9 28.36 -20.17 29.09
N LEU A 10 27.55 -20.30 30.14
CA LEU A 10 26.09 -20.37 29.99
C LEU A 10 25.49 -19.06 29.47
N THR A 11 25.99 -17.91 29.94
CA THR A 11 25.54 -16.59 29.46
C THR A 11 25.94 -16.34 28.01
N ILE A 12 27.13 -16.75 27.59
CA ILE A 12 27.57 -16.63 26.19
C ILE A 12 26.75 -17.55 25.29
N PHE A 13 26.43 -18.77 25.76
CA PHE A 13 25.59 -19.72 25.01
C PHE A 13 24.14 -19.23 24.89
N MET A 14 23.58 -18.63 25.94
CA MET A 14 22.23 -18.05 25.93
C MET A 14 22.15 -16.80 25.05
N LEU A 15 23.20 -15.96 25.03
CA LEU A 15 23.31 -14.80 24.14
C LEU A 15 23.45 -15.24 22.67
N ALA A 16 24.22 -16.30 22.39
CA ALA A 16 24.36 -16.87 21.06
C ALA A 16 23.06 -17.52 20.57
N ALA A 17 22.29 -18.17 21.46
CA ALA A 17 21.00 -18.76 21.13
C ALA A 17 19.94 -17.71 20.72
N LEU A 18 20.01 -16.51 21.30
CA LEU A 18 19.17 -15.34 20.95
C LEU A 18 19.52 -14.72 19.58
N LEU A 19 20.74 -14.92 19.08
CA LEU A 19 21.16 -14.49 17.74
C LEU A 19 20.78 -15.49 16.63
N THR A 20 20.49 -16.76 17.00
CA THR A 20 20.14 -17.83 16.06
C THR A 20 18.64 -18.08 15.93
N SER A 21 17.79 -17.43 16.74
CA SER A 21 16.35 -17.50 16.52
C SER A 21 16.06 -16.95 15.12
N PRO A 22 15.35 -17.69 14.25
CA PRO A 22 14.92 -17.12 12.99
C PRO A 22 14.06 -15.91 13.35
N MET A 23 14.58 -14.73 13.04
CA MET A 23 13.77 -13.53 12.99
C MET A 23 12.85 -13.76 11.81
N THR A 24 11.74 -14.47 12.06
CA THR A 24 10.65 -14.59 11.11
C THR A 24 10.09 -13.18 11.01
N LEU A 25 10.67 -12.40 10.11
CA LEU A 25 10.04 -11.22 9.57
C LEU A 25 8.76 -11.77 8.94
N PHE A 26 7.63 -11.61 9.63
CA PHE A 26 6.33 -11.84 9.02
C PHE A 26 6.18 -10.77 7.96
N ALA A 27 6.74 -11.03 6.77
CA ALA A 27 6.37 -10.31 5.58
C ALA A 27 4.90 -10.68 5.36
N SER A 28 3.99 -9.77 5.69
CA SER A 28 2.59 -9.91 5.31
C SER A 28 2.55 -10.02 3.79
N GLN A 29 2.35 -11.23 3.28
CA GLN A 29 2.54 -11.52 1.88
C GLN A 29 1.21 -11.31 1.16
N ILE A 30 1.06 -10.14 0.55
CA ILE A 30 -0.07 -9.89 -0.36
C ILE A 30 0.18 -10.71 -1.63
N GLU A 31 -0.72 -11.63 -1.93
CA GLU A 31 -0.67 -12.46 -3.13
C GLU A 31 -1.72 -11.99 -4.14
N ILE A 32 -1.29 -11.72 -5.38
CA ILE A 32 -2.16 -11.29 -6.47
C ILE A 32 -2.02 -12.30 -7.60
N ILE A 33 -3.10 -13.04 -7.87
CA ILE A 33 -3.16 -14.04 -8.93
C ILE A 33 -4.15 -13.56 -9.99
N ARG A 34 -3.75 -13.56 -11.26
CA ARG A 34 -4.65 -13.23 -12.37
C ARG A 34 -5.16 -14.50 -13.04
N ASP A 35 -6.46 -14.54 -13.29
CA ASP A 35 -7.07 -15.62 -14.06
C ASP A 35 -6.79 -15.49 -15.56
N TYR A 36 -7.34 -16.42 -16.35
CA TYR A 36 -7.19 -16.41 -17.82
C TYR A 36 -7.75 -15.14 -18.49
N TRP A 37 -8.71 -14.46 -17.85
CA TRP A 37 -9.34 -13.24 -18.34
C TRP A 37 -8.66 -11.97 -17.82
N GLY A 38 -7.59 -12.11 -17.03
CA GLY A 38 -6.86 -11.01 -16.41
C GLY A 38 -7.50 -10.46 -15.13
N VAL A 39 -8.54 -11.09 -14.60
CA VAL A 39 -9.19 -10.69 -13.34
C VAL A 39 -8.24 -10.97 -12.19
N ALA A 40 -7.92 -9.94 -11.40
CA ALA A 40 -7.05 -10.05 -10.25
C ALA A 40 -7.80 -10.59 -9.02
N HIS A 41 -7.34 -11.72 -8.51
CA HIS A 41 -7.72 -12.28 -7.23
C HIS A 41 -6.64 -11.92 -6.20
N VAL A 42 -7.02 -11.16 -5.17
CA VAL A 42 -6.10 -10.67 -4.14
C VAL A 42 -6.35 -11.42 -2.84
N TYR A 43 -5.28 -11.95 -2.25
CA TYR A 43 -5.28 -12.64 -0.96
C TYR A 43 -4.33 -11.91 0.00
N ALA A 44 -4.78 -11.72 1.24
CA ALA A 44 -4.00 -11.08 2.31
C ALA A 44 -4.52 -11.53 3.68
N ASP A 45 -3.69 -11.36 4.71
CA ASP A 45 -4.03 -11.78 6.09
C ASP A 45 -4.87 -10.73 6.83
N THR A 46 -4.80 -9.46 6.42
CA THR A 46 -5.56 -8.35 7.02
C THR A 46 -6.38 -7.58 5.98
N ASP A 47 -7.49 -7.00 6.42
CA ASP A 47 -8.33 -6.15 5.56
C ASP A 47 -7.54 -4.98 4.96
N SER A 48 -6.65 -4.36 5.75
CA SER A 48 -5.82 -3.24 5.28
C SER A 48 -4.92 -3.63 4.12
N GLU A 49 -4.29 -4.81 4.21
CA GLU A 49 -3.45 -5.36 3.14
C GLU A 49 -4.28 -5.78 1.93
N LEU A 50 -5.46 -6.35 2.16
CA LEU A 50 -6.39 -6.73 1.09
C LEU A 50 -6.79 -5.50 0.26
N PHE A 51 -7.19 -4.41 0.93
CA PHE A 51 -7.55 -3.16 0.24
C PHE A 51 -6.35 -2.52 -0.46
N PHE A 52 -5.16 -2.62 0.13
CA PHE A 52 -3.93 -2.16 -0.55
C PHE A 52 -3.66 -2.96 -1.82
N GLY A 53 -3.69 -4.31 -1.74
CA GLY A 53 -3.47 -5.19 -2.88
C GLY A 53 -4.53 -5.01 -3.99
N ALA A 54 -5.80 -4.86 -3.61
CA ALA A 54 -6.88 -4.58 -4.55
C ALA A 54 -6.71 -3.21 -5.24
N GLY A 55 -6.31 -2.18 -4.48
CA GLY A 55 -5.99 -0.87 -5.04
C GLY A 55 -4.80 -0.93 -5.99
N TYR A 56 -3.76 -1.69 -5.63
CA TYR A 56 -2.57 -1.89 -6.46
C TYR A 56 -2.91 -2.59 -7.79
N ALA A 57 -3.63 -3.73 -7.75
CA ALA A 57 -4.05 -4.43 -8.96
C ALA A 57 -4.95 -3.56 -9.86
N THR A 58 -5.84 -2.77 -9.26
CA THR A 58 -6.69 -1.83 -10.01
C THR A 58 -5.85 -0.74 -10.67
N ALA A 59 -4.83 -0.22 -9.99
CA ALA A 59 -3.93 0.77 -10.56
C ALA A 59 -3.13 0.19 -11.73
N GLU A 60 -2.61 -1.04 -11.64
CA GLU A 60 -1.93 -1.68 -12.77
C GLU A 60 -2.78 -1.68 -14.05
N ASP A 61 -4.08 -1.96 -13.92
CA ASP A 61 -4.97 -2.07 -15.07
C ASP A 61 -5.55 -0.71 -15.53
N ARG A 62 -5.79 0.21 -14.59
CA ARG A 62 -6.64 1.39 -14.79
C ARG A 62 -6.01 2.70 -14.30
N MET A 63 -4.69 2.77 -14.09
CA MET A 63 -4.01 3.95 -13.54
C MET A 63 -4.42 5.25 -14.23
N PHE A 64 -4.47 5.23 -15.57
CA PHE A 64 -4.85 6.41 -16.36
C PHE A 64 -6.28 6.88 -16.05
N GLN A 65 -7.24 5.95 -15.97
CA GLN A 65 -8.64 6.29 -15.67
C GLN A 65 -8.79 6.80 -14.24
N MET A 66 -8.08 6.19 -13.29
CA MET A 66 -8.05 6.64 -11.89
C MET A 66 -7.50 8.06 -11.78
N GLU A 67 -6.38 8.34 -12.43
CA GLU A 67 -5.75 9.66 -12.40
C GLU A 67 -6.64 10.74 -13.04
N LEU A 68 -7.23 10.45 -14.20
CA LEU A 68 -8.15 11.37 -14.85
C LEU A 68 -9.40 11.62 -14.00
N SER A 69 -9.97 10.58 -13.38
CA SER A 69 -11.12 10.72 -12.49
C SER A 69 -10.77 11.60 -11.29
N ARG A 70 -9.60 11.36 -10.65
CA ARG A 70 -9.09 12.18 -9.54
C ARG A 70 -8.92 13.64 -9.95
N ARG A 71 -8.33 13.91 -11.12
CA ARG A 71 -8.14 15.27 -11.65
C ARG A 71 -9.45 15.95 -11.99
N LYS A 72 -10.40 15.23 -12.57
CA LYS A 72 -11.73 15.74 -12.88
C LYS A 72 -12.44 16.21 -11.61
N VAL A 73 -12.51 15.37 -10.58
CA VAL A 73 -13.22 15.69 -9.33
C VAL A 73 -12.52 16.81 -8.56
N SER A 74 -11.17 16.85 -8.58
CA SER A 74 -10.41 17.96 -7.97
C SER A 74 -10.39 19.25 -8.79
N GLY A 75 -10.97 19.25 -10.00
CA GLY A 75 -10.97 20.38 -10.93
C GLY A 75 -9.58 20.78 -11.38
N LYS A 76 -8.78 19.82 -11.83
CA LYS A 76 -7.41 19.98 -12.37
C LYS A 76 -7.25 19.29 -13.73
N LEU A 77 -8.34 19.07 -14.44
CA LEU A 77 -8.34 18.37 -15.72
C LEU A 77 -7.73 19.25 -16.83
N SER A 78 -7.84 20.57 -16.73
CA SER A 78 -7.27 21.54 -17.68
C SER A 78 -5.75 21.55 -17.68
N GLU A 79 -5.09 21.04 -16.62
CA GLU A 79 -3.62 20.91 -16.58
C GLU A 79 -3.09 19.94 -17.65
N ILE A 80 -3.92 18.96 -18.06
CA ILE A 80 -3.56 17.95 -19.06
C ILE A 80 -4.16 18.30 -20.43
N TYR A 81 -5.44 18.68 -20.46
CA TYR A 81 -6.17 18.90 -21.73
C TYR A 81 -6.17 20.35 -22.22
N GLY A 82 -5.61 21.29 -21.45
CA GLY A 82 -5.52 22.70 -21.83
C GLY A 82 -6.79 23.49 -21.54
N LYS A 83 -6.85 24.71 -22.09
CA LYS A 83 -7.81 25.76 -21.69
C LYS A 83 -9.27 25.38 -21.92
N ASP A 84 -9.55 24.52 -22.89
CA ASP A 84 -10.92 24.18 -23.29
C ASP A 84 -11.67 23.44 -22.17
N TRP A 85 -10.93 22.86 -21.22
CA TRP A 85 -11.47 22.15 -20.06
C TRP A 85 -11.58 23.01 -18.79
N LEU A 86 -11.22 24.29 -18.86
CA LEU A 86 -11.22 25.19 -17.71
C LEU A 86 -12.61 25.37 -17.08
N GLU A 87 -13.67 25.40 -17.88
CA GLU A 87 -15.04 25.54 -17.37
C GLU A 87 -15.48 24.29 -16.58
N SER A 88 -15.04 23.10 -16.99
CA SER A 88 -15.27 21.87 -16.22
C SER A 88 -14.57 21.91 -14.87
N ASP A 89 -13.33 22.43 -14.82
CA ASP A 89 -12.59 22.55 -13.57
C ASP A 89 -13.24 23.56 -12.62
N LYS A 90 -13.73 24.69 -13.14
CA LYS A 90 -14.52 25.66 -12.37
C LYS A 90 -15.79 25.04 -11.82
N LEU A 91 -16.53 24.29 -12.62
CA LEU A 91 -17.75 23.61 -12.19
C LEU A 91 -17.47 22.64 -11.04
N MET A 92 -16.48 21.76 -11.18
CA MET A 92 -16.16 20.75 -10.17
C MET A 92 -15.71 21.38 -8.84
N ARG A 93 -14.96 22.49 -8.90
CA ARG A 93 -14.60 23.27 -7.70
C ARG A 93 -15.80 23.98 -7.08
N THR A 94 -16.73 24.47 -7.89
CA THR A 94 -17.97 25.12 -7.41
C THR A 94 -18.87 24.13 -6.69
N LEU A 95 -18.98 22.90 -7.21
CA LEU A 95 -19.72 21.81 -6.55
C LEU A 95 -19.10 21.39 -5.22
N GLY A 96 -17.80 21.64 -5.01
CA GLY A 96 -17.13 21.39 -3.74
C GLY A 96 -16.99 19.91 -3.34
N ILE A 97 -17.31 18.96 -4.24
CA ILE A 97 -17.31 17.51 -3.96
C ILE A 97 -15.96 17.07 -3.38
N TYR A 98 -14.85 17.48 -4.01
CA TYR A 98 -13.52 17.12 -3.55
C TYR A 98 -13.20 17.71 -2.17
N LYS A 99 -13.66 18.93 -1.89
CA LYS A 99 -13.44 19.58 -0.59
C LYS A 99 -14.17 18.82 0.52
N HIS A 100 -15.44 18.45 0.30
CA HIS A 100 -16.23 17.72 1.28
C HIS A 100 -15.78 16.28 1.47
N ALA A 101 -15.12 15.67 0.50
CA ALA A 101 -14.54 14.33 0.65
C ALA A 101 -13.30 14.29 1.56
N GLN A 102 -12.71 15.44 1.91
CA GLN A 102 -11.53 15.55 2.79
C GLN A 102 -11.89 15.86 4.25
N GLU A 103 -13.14 16.23 4.50
CA GLU A 103 -13.70 16.53 5.82
C GLU A 103 -14.16 15.22 6.49
#